data_AF-A0A7C2AE27-F1
#
_entry.id   AF-A0A7C2AE27-F1
#
_cell.length_a   1.000
_cell.length_b   1.000
_cell.length_c   1.000
_cell.angle_alpha   90.00
_cell.angle_beta   90.00
_cell.angle_gamma   90.00
#
_symmetry.space_group_name_H-M   'P 1'
#
loop_
_entity.id
_entity.type
_entity.pdbx_description
1 polymer ?
#
loop_
_entity_poly.entity_id
_entity_poly.type
_entity_poly.pdbx_seq_one_letter_code
_entity_poly.pdbx_strand_id
1 'polypeptide(L)' 'MFEFIQNLFKTTFSIHLRPPGARDESGLLAACIKCGRCMEVCPYQSIFLAPYSQWSLYGTPLIDPLK' A
#
# COMPACT_ATOMS: atom_id res chain seq x y z
N MET A 1 -3.41 13.07 23.42
CA MET A 1 -4.79 13.42 23.00
C MET A 1 -4.92 13.58 21.47
N PHE A 2 -3.91 14.10 20.76
CA PHE A 2 -3.93 14.25 19.30
C PHE A 2 -3.81 12.94 18.47
N GLU A 3 -3.15 11.90 19.00
CA GLU A 3 -2.95 10.59 18.34
C GLU A 3 -4.25 9.77 18.15
N PHE A 4 -5.30 10.07 18.92
CA PHE A 4 -6.53 9.27 18.95
C PHE A 4 -7.47 9.60 17.77
N ILE A 5 -7.53 10.87 17.37
CA ILE A 5 -8.36 11.32 16.23
C ILE A 5 -7.73 10.91 14.89
N GLN A 6 -6.39 10.93 14.79
CA GLN A 6 -5.64 10.46 13.61
C GLN A 6 -5.86 8.95 13.34
N ASN A 7 -6.00 8.14 14.40
CA ASN A 7 -6.29 6.71 14.26
C ASN A 7 -7.75 6.41 13.86
N LEU A 8 -8.70 7.31 14.16
CA LEU A 8 -10.12 7.12 13.83
C LEU A 8 -10.41 7.23 12.32
N PHE A 9 -9.66 8.07 11.59
CA PHE A 9 -9.78 8.18 10.13
C PHE A 9 -9.07 7.04 9.37
N LYS A 10 -8.09 6.37 9.98
CA LYS A 10 -7.46 5.17 9.39
C LYS A 10 -8.39 3.96 9.33
N THR A 11 -9.41 3.89 10.19
CA THR A 11 -10.21 2.68 10.39
C THR A 11 -11.47 2.57 9.54
N THR A 12 -11.99 3.66 8.95
CA THR A 12 -13.34 3.67 8.36
C THR A 12 -13.39 3.26 6.87
N PHE A 13 -12.27 3.33 6.15
CA PHE A 13 -12.19 2.93 4.74
C PHE A 13 -10.83 2.28 4.44
N SER A 14 -10.58 1.08 4.96
CA SER A 14 -9.37 0.32 4.61
C SER A 14 -9.55 -0.41 3.26
N ILE A 15 -9.92 0.34 2.22
CA ILE A 15 -9.70 -0.13 0.84
C ILE A 15 -8.21 0.00 0.63
N HIS A 16 -7.52 -1.14 0.60
CA HIS A 16 -6.10 -1.18 0.26
C HIS A 16 -5.97 -0.78 -1.20
N LEU A 17 -5.71 0.50 -1.45
CA LEU A 17 -5.45 0.99 -2.79
C LEU A 17 -4.08 0.45 -3.20
N ARG A 18 -4.06 -0.55 -4.06
CA ARG A 18 -2.81 -0.98 -4.70
C ARG A 18 -2.52 -0.07 -5.89
N PRO A 19 -1.24 0.14 -6.25
CA PRO A 19 -0.85 1.00 -7.37
C PRO A 19 -1.75 0.86 -8.61
N PRO A 20 -2.70 1.79 -8.85
CA PRO A 20 -3.49 1.76 -10.06
C PRO A 20 -2.59 2.12 -11.24
N GLY A 21 -2.81 1.48 -12.38
CA GLY A 21 -2.01 1.70 -13.59
C GLY A 21 -1.02 0.57 -13.93
N ALA A 22 -0.84 -0.42 -13.05
CA ALA A 22 -0.04 -1.61 -13.36
C ALA A 22 -0.89 -2.76 -13.94
N ARG A 23 -1.89 -3.26 -13.19
CA ARG A 23 -2.88 -4.29 -13.54
C ARG A 23 -4.05 -4.25 -12.53
N ASP A 24 -5.06 -5.08 -12.75
CA ASP A 24 -6.03 -5.43 -11.71
C ASP A 24 -5.34 -6.17 -10.54
N GLU A 25 -6.08 -6.35 -9.44
CA GLU A 25 -5.57 -7.00 -8.23
C GLU A 25 -4.94 -8.38 -8.49
N SER A 26 -5.59 -9.22 -9.30
CA SER A 26 -5.09 -10.56 -9.59
C SER A 26 -3.86 -10.52 -10.50
N GLY A 27 -3.87 -9.64 -11.51
CA GLY A 27 -2.74 -9.43 -12.40
C GLY A 27 -1.52 -8.86 -11.67
N LEU A 28 -1.74 -7.97 -10.69
CA LEU A 28 -0.68 -7.42 -9.85
C LEU A 28 -0.06 -8.50 -8.96
N LEU A 29 -0.87 -9.33 -8.30
CA LEU A 29 -0.37 -10.42 -7.46
C LEU A 29 0.43 -11.45 -8.25
N ALA A 30 0.02 -11.74 -9.49
CA ALA A 30 0.74 -12.67 -10.36
C ALA A 30 2.07 -12.10 -10.88
N ALA A 31 2.16 -10.79 -11.11
CA ALA A 31 3.35 -10.16 -11.70
C ALA A 31 4.33 -9.59 -10.66
N CYS A 32 3.88 -9.28 -9.45
CA CYS A 32 4.70 -8.64 -8.43
C CYS A 32 5.75 -9.60 -7.87
N ILE A 33 7.00 -9.40 -8.26
CA ILE A 33 8.16 -10.12 -7.71
C ILE A 33 8.72 -9.46 -6.43
N LYS A 34 8.02 -8.49 -5.85
CA LYS A 34 8.40 -7.80 -4.61
C LYS A 34 9.76 -7.08 -4.68
N CYS A 35 10.10 -6.53 -5.85
CA CYS A 35 11.40 -5.89 -6.09
C CYS A 35 11.55 -4.47 -5.51
N GLY A 36 10.47 -3.85 -5.02
CA GLY A 36 10.51 -2.51 -4.42
C GLY A 36 10.66 -1.33 -5.39
N ARG A 37 10.90 -1.55 -6.68
CA ARG A 37 11.13 -0.45 -7.65
C ARG A 37 9.97 0.54 -7.75
N CYS A 38 8.73 0.09 -7.59
CA CYS A 38 7.56 0.97 -7.55
C CYS A 38 7.59 1.97 -6.37
N MET A 39 8.13 1.57 -5.21
CA MET A 39 8.32 2.46 -4.06
C MET A 39 9.39 3.52 -4.37
N GLU A 40 10.52 3.09 -4.93
CA GLU A 40 11.66 3.98 -5.21
C GLU A 40 11.33 5.07 -6.23
N VAL A 41 10.55 4.74 -7.26
CA VAL A 41 10.19 5.69 -8.34
C VAL A 41 9.00 6.58 -7.98
N CYS A 42 8.32 6.34 -6.86
CA CYS A 42 7.13 7.10 -6.49
C CYS A 42 7.52 8.54 -6.10
N PRO A 43 7.17 9.56 -6.90
CA PRO A 43 7.61 10.94 -6.63
C PRO A 43 6.97 11.51 -5.36
N TYR A 44 5.79 11.01 -4.98
CA TYR A 44 5.04 11.45 -3.80
C TYR A 44 5.32 10.60 -2.56
N GLN A 45 6.13 9.54 -2.67
CA GLN A 45 6.41 8.61 -1.56
C GLN A 45 5.15 7.96 -0.95
N SER A 46 4.05 7.96 -1.69
CA SER A 46 2.75 7.42 -1.28
C SER A 46 2.69 5.89 -1.40
N ILE A 47 3.64 5.25 -2.10
CA ILE A 47 3.74 3.79 -2.20
C ILE A 47 4.63 3.24 -1.08
N PHE A 48 4.15 2.21 -0.38
CA PHE A 48 4.90 1.48 0.64
C PHE A 48 4.68 -0.03 0.49
N LEU A 49 5.62 -0.84 1.01
CA LEU A 49 5.48 -2.30 1.00
C LEU A 49 4.70 -2.77 2.22
N ALA A 50 3.79 -3.70 2.02
CA ALA A 50 2.99 -4.26 3.09
C ALA A 50 3.90 -4.90 4.17
N PRO A 51 3.64 -4.61 5.45
CA PRO A 51 4.47 -5.08 6.56
C PRO A 51 4.32 -6.58 6.78
N TYR A 52 5.26 -7.15 7.53
CA TYR A 52 5.26 -8.58 7.88
C TYR A 52 3.99 -9.03 8.63
N SER A 53 3.32 -8.13 9.34
CA SER A 53 2.03 -8.41 10.01
C SER A 53 0.93 -8.82 9.02
N GLN A 54 1.05 -8.48 7.75
CA GLN A 54 0.13 -8.87 6.69
C GLN A 54 0.73 -10.02 5.87
N TRP A 55 0.75 -11.22 6.46
CA TRP A 55 1.40 -12.41 5.88
C TRP A 55 1.12 -12.63 4.38
N SER A 56 -0.17 -12.63 3.99
CA SER A 56 -0.58 -12.88 2.60
C SER A 56 -0.11 -11.80 1.62
N LEU A 57 0.11 -10.58 2.10
CA LEU A 57 0.45 -9.42 1.29
C LEU A 57 1.89 -8.97 1.49
N TYR A 58 2.68 -9.64 2.33
CA TYR A 58 4.01 -9.19 2.72
C TYR A 58 4.86 -8.81 1.50
N GLY A 59 5.39 -7.59 1.49
CA GLY A 59 6.21 -7.09 0.39
C GLY A 59 5.45 -6.73 -0.90
N THR A 60 4.12 -6.81 -0.89
CA THR A 60 3.26 -6.30 -1.97
C THR A 60 3.09 -4.79 -1.80
N PRO A 61 3.11 -3.99 -2.88
CA PRO A 61 2.97 -2.54 -2.76
C PRO A 61 1.53 -2.12 -2.44
N LEU A 62 1.42 -1.14 -1.55
CA LEU A 62 0.19 -0.47 -1.11
C LEU A 62 0.36 1.05 -1.29
N ILE A 63 -0.75 1.76 -1.52
CA ILE A 63 -0.81 3.23 -1.57
C ILE A 63 -1.47 3.76 -0.31
N ASP A 64 -0.84 4.77 0.27
CA ASP A 64 -1.47 5.71 1.21
C ASP A 64 -1.71 7.03 0.47
N PRO A 65 -2.95 7.37 0.08
CA PRO A 65 -3.24 8.57 -0.69
C PRO A 65 -3.09 9.87 0.12
N LEU A 66 -2.90 9.77 1.44
CA LEU A 66 -2.76 10.92 2.34
C LEU A 66 -1.30 11.23 2.70
N LYS A 67 -0.36 10.49 2.11
CA LYS A 67 1.07 10.62 2.33
C LYS A 67 1.70 11.39 1.18
#